data_AF-A0AAE5QAJ2-F1
#
_entry.id   AF-A0AAE5QAJ2-F1
#
_cell.length_a   1.000
_cell.length_b   1.000
_cell.length_c   1.000
_cell.angle_alpha   90.00
_cell.angle_beta   90.00
_cell.angle_gamma   90.00
#
_symmetry.space_group_name_H-M   'P 1'
#
loop_
_entity.id
_entity.type
_entity.pdbx_description
1 polymer ?
#
loop_
_entity_poly.entity_id
_entity_poly.type
_entity_poly.pdbx_seq_one_letter_code
_entity_poly.pdbx_strand_id
1 'polypeptide(L)'
;MKLKHFMLTAAFASFILTSCSDDDDMPTPGTIGIATTEDSYDEGEGTVGITISTTSVNAMDVTINYEVTGTATEGEDYQSLSGSVVLPAGETSVQESLILIDDTEVESSEEVIFTITSTNNEEDIVGANSSLIVTITDNDSYPFENGILVSHEGNFMQGNASISFVSDDLATVENDIFKTVNDADALGDNAQSMSFYENMAYIVMNGSQKIEVVNRYTFESVATIGGPSETDFLNPRYMAIANGKGYVTNWGDGSNPDDDYVAVIDLETNTVESTISVAEGPEKIIVKDNTVYVALQGGFNQNNGVTVIDATTNTVTTTITVGDRPNSMQLDASGNLWVLSSGNPSWTGNETAGQIDYINTTDNTVTTTMNYAVTEHPGNLEIDGATLYYYSGGSVYAMDTTTSVLPTTAEIEGLNFYDMAVIDGKLYGVDAKDFVSNGSLEVYDLSDNTLLASKTVSIIPGGIYFNETAAR
;
A
#
# COMPACT_ATOMS: atom_id res chain seq x y z
N MET A 1 -11.12 68.08 89.97
CA MET A 1 -10.93 69.49 90.37
C MET A 1 -10.39 70.25 89.16
N LYS A 2 -11.11 71.30 88.70
CA LYS A 2 -10.75 72.29 87.64
C LYS A 2 -10.70 71.76 86.18
N LEU A 3 -11.16 72.44 85.12
CA LEU A 3 -11.82 73.74 84.90
C LEU A 3 -12.47 73.76 83.48
N LYS A 4 -13.38 74.72 83.27
CA LYS A 4 -14.32 75.04 82.17
C LYS A 4 -13.76 75.37 80.76
N HIS A 5 -14.71 75.39 79.79
CA HIS A 5 -14.89 76.23 78.55
C HIS A 5 -14.72 75.50 77.20
N PHE A 6 -15.48 75.71 76.11
CA PHE A 6 -16.74 76.44 75.78
C PHE A 6 -17.08 76.20 74.27
N MET A 7 -18.33 76.50 73.85
CA MET A 7 -18.90 76.63 72.48
C MET A 7 -19.17 75.34 71.66
N LEU A 8 -20.38 74.95 71.20
CA LEU A 8 -21.68 75.54 70.74
C LEU A 8 -21.79 75.73 69.20
N THR A 9 -22.50 74.81 68.52
CA THR A 9 -23.54 74.96 67.43
C THR A 9 -23.72 73.58 66.75
N ALA A 10 -24.88 72.90 66.78
CA ALA A 10 -26.22 73.13 66.22
C ALA A 10 -26.46 72.54 64.81
N ALA A 11 -27.12 71.37 64.81
CA ALA A 11 -28.07 70.80 63.84
C ALA A 11 -27.74 70.74 62.33
N PHE A 12 -27.75 69.51 61.79
CA PHE A 12 -28.56 69.11 60.63
C PHE A 12 -28.80 67.60 60.74
N ALA A 13 -30.02 67.18 61.10
CA ALA A 13 -30.41 65.78 60.95
C ALA A 13 -30.67 65.55 59.46
N SER A 14 -29.82 64.72 58.88
CA SER A 14 -29.68 64.43 57.46
C SER A 14 -31.02 64.11 56.80
N PHE A 15 -31.22 64.75 55.65
CA PHE A 15 -32.08 64.25 54.59
C PHE A 15 -31.70 62.78 54.35
N ILE A 16 -32.67 61.87 54.39
CA ILE A 16 -32.49 60.51 53.85
C ILE A 16 -32.47 60.71 52.34
N LEU A 17 -31.28 60.81 51.76
CA LEU A 17 -31.06 60.40 50.40
C LEU A 17 -31.09 58.87 50.43
N THR A 18 -32.19 58.30 49.96
CA THR A 18 -32.15 56.96 49.41
C THR A 18 -31.16 57.03 48.25
N SER A 19 -29.91 56.68 48.49
CA SER A 19 -29.09 56.21 47.38
C SER A 19 -29.79 54.92 46.92
N CYS A 20 -30.38 54.95 45.73
CA CYS A 20 -30.31 53.73 44.93
C CYS A 20 -28.85 53.32 44.98
N SER A 21 -28.54 52.17 45.55
CA SER A 21 -27.39 51.45 45.04
C SER A 21 -27.68 51.31 43.55
N ASP A 22 -26.82 51.90 42.72
CA ASP A 22 -26.62 51.41 41.38
C ASP A 22 -26.59 49.89 41.49
N ASP A 23 -27.67 49.25 41.04
CA ASP A 23 -27.70 47.85 40.66
C ASP A 23 -27.22 47.77 39.20
N ASP A 24 -26.27 48.65 38.85
CA ASP A 24 -25.52 48.67 37.59
C ASP A 24 -24.29 47.77 37.73
N ASP A 25 -24.41 46.64 38.45
CA ASP A 25 -23.53 45.51 38.19
C ASP A 25 -24.05 44.90 36.88
N MET A 26 -23.70 45.57 35.78
CA MET A 26 -23.90 45.03 34.43
C MET A 26 -23.34 43.61 34.47
N PRO A 27 -24.14 42.55 34.21
CA PRO A 27 -23.63 41.20 34.21
C PRO A 27 -22.42 41.17 33.29
N THR A 28 -21.28 40.69 33.78
CA THR A 28 -20.08 40.53 32.96
C THR A 28 -20.47 39.79 31.69
N PRO A 29 -20.24 40.37 30.49
CA PRO A 29 -20.64 39.73 29.26
C PRO A 29 -20.02 38.33 29.16
N GLY A 30 -20.84 37.33 28.85
CA GLY A 30 -20.36 35.97 28.64
C GLY A 30 -19.52 35.87 27.39
N THR A 31 -18.53 34.97 27.38
CA THR A 31 -17.68 34.77 26.22
C THR A 31 -18.27 33.74 25.26
N ILE A 32 -18.11 33.94 23.96
CA ILE A 32 -18.52 33.01 22.91
C ILE A 32 -17.41 31.99 22.64
N GLY A 33 -17.78 30.71 22.47
CA GLY A 33 -16.88 29.68 21.98
C GLY A 33 -17.56 28.77 20.96
N ILE A 34 -16.75 28.02 20.23
CA ILE A 34 -17.17 27.07 19.19
C ILE A 34 -16.65 25.67 19.53
N ALA A 35 -17.47 24.65 19.27
CA ALA A 35 -17.12 23.24 19.47
C ALA A 35 -17.98 22.33 18.58
N THR A 36 -17.55 21.08 18.46
CA THR A 36 -18.32 19.98 17.88
C THR A 36 -18.18 18.75 18.78
N THR A 37 -18.87 17.67 18.46
CA THR A 37 -18.87 16.44 19.28
C THR A 37 -17.61 15.61 19.07
N GLU A 38 -17.16 15.52 17.82
CA GLU A 38 -15.98 14.77 17.36
C GLU A 38 -15.13 15.67 16.46
N ASP A 39 -13.85 15.43 16.37
CA ASP A 39 -12.91 16.23 15.58
C ASP A 39 -12.71 15.70 14.15
N SER A 40 -13.26 14.53 13.84
CA SER A 40 -13.18 13.88 12.53
C SER A 40 -14.54 13.30 12.15
N TYR A 41 -14.93 13.46 10.89
CA TYR A 41 -16.17 12.93 10.34
C TYR A 41 -15.95 12.34 8.96
N ASP A 42 -16.59 11.21 8.71
CA ASP A 42 -16.73 10.64 7.37
C ASP A 42 -17.65 11.54 6.53
N GLU A 43 -17.27 11.83 5.29
CA GLU A 43 -18.06 12.70 4.40
C GLU A 43 -19.49 12.20 4.17
N GLY A 44 -19.70 10.88 4.27
CA GLY A 44 -20.98 10.20 4.18
C GLY A 44 -21.89 10.40 5.40
N GLU A 45 -21.39 10.98 6.50
CA GLU A 45 -22.23 11.32 7.66
C GLU A 45 -23.24 12.44 7.39
N GLY A 46 -23.02 13.20 6.31
CA GLY A 46 -23.95 14.20 5.80
C GLY A 46 -23.95 15.51 6.60
N THR A 47 -24.54 15.58 7.79
CA THR A 47 -24.64 16.86 8.54
C THR A 47 -23.97 16.81 9.90
N VAL A 48 -22.91 17.61 10.05
CA VAL A 48 -22.18 17.84 11.28
C VAL A 48 -22.71 19.07 12.00
N GLY A 49 -23.02 18.92 13.29
CA GLY A 49 -23.54 20.00 14.14
C GLY A 49 -22.42 20.78 14.85
N ILE A 50 -22.22 22.02 14.45
CA ILE A 50 -21.25 22.93 15.05
C ILE A 50 -21.93 23.78 16.11
N THR A 51 -21.60 23.53 17.38
CA THR A 51 -22.20 24.23 18.52
C THR A 51 -21.42 25.50 18.83
N ILE A 52 -22.09 26.64 18.70
CA ILE A 52 -21.58 27.93 19.17
C ILE A 52 -22.33 28.30 20.44
N SER A 53 -21.60 28.59 21.51
CA SER A 53 -22.15 28.76 22.86
C SER A 53 -21.61 29.98 23.58
N THR A 54 -22.36 30.47 24.55
CA THR A 54 -21.97 31.57 25.45
C THR A 54 -21.99 31.12 26.90
N THR A 55 -21.12 31.71 27.73
CA THR A 55 -21.08 31.40 29.18
C THR A 55 -22.17 32.10 30.00
N SER A 56 -22.92 33.04 29.42
CA SER A 56 -24.06 33.70 30.06
C SER A 56 -25.11 34.12 29.03
N VAL A 57 -26.38 34.14 29.42
CA VAL A 57 -27.46 34.59 28.53
C VAL A 57 -27.30 36.05 28.11
N ASN A 58 -27.57 36.33 26.83
CA ASN A 58 -27.58 37.68 26.28
C ASN A 58 -29.00 38.23 26.22
N ALA A 59 -29.18 39.52 26.54
CA ALA A 59 -30.50 40.17 26.53
C ALA A 59 -31.02 40.53 25.13
N MET A 60 -30.14 40.47 24.12
CA MET A 60 -30.42 40.72 22.71
C MET A 60 -29.81 39.62 21.85
N ASP A 61 -30.29 39.47 20.62
CA ASP A 61 -29.72 38.54 19.65
C ASP A 61 -28.25 38.90 19.36
N VAL A 62 -27.38 37.91 19.40
CA VAL A 62 -25.96 38.08 19.08
C VAL A 62 -25.69 37.50 17.69
N THR A 63 -25.30 38.36 16.76
CA THR A 63 -24.78 37.94 15.46
C THR A 63 -23.29 37.64 15.62
N ILE A 64 -22.91 36.40 15.34
CA ILE A 64 -21.54 35.88 15.44
C ILE A 64 -21.04 35.68 14.02
N ASN A 65 -20.01 36.42 13.63
CA ASN A 65 -19.36 36.24 12.33
C ASN A 65 -18.18 35.31 12.47
N TYR A 66 -18.00 34.41 11.50
CA TYR A 66 -16.89 33.49 11.45
C TYR A 66 -16.30 33.42 10.04
N GLU A 67 -15.02 33.09 9.97
CA GLU A 67 -14.33 32.73 8.73
C GLU A 67 -14.12 31.22 8.70
N VAL A 68 -14.16 30.67 7.48
CA VAL A 68 -13.87 29.27 7.20
C VAL A 68 -12.63 29.22 6.33
N THR A 69 -11.65 28.44 6.76
CA THR A 69 -10.37 28.20 6.06
C THR A 69 -10.04 26.72 6.18
N GLY A 70 -8.91 26.27 5.64
CA GLY A 70 -8.48 24.88 5.75
C GLY A 70 -7.99 24.37 4.40
N THR A 71 -7.99 23.04 4.25
CA THR A 71 -7.68 22.39 2.98
C THR A 71 -8.94 22.01 2.21
N ALA A 72 -10.02 21.69 2.93
CA ALA A 72 -11.35 21.41 2.38
C ALA A 72 -11.86 22.52 1.47
N THR A 73 -12.39 22.13 0.31
CA THR A 73 -12.89 23.00 -0.74
C THR A 73 -14.41 23.17 -0.66
N GLU A 74 -14.85 24.43 -0.53
CA GLU A 74 -16.28 24.77 -0.53
C GLU A 74 -16.95 24.41 -1.88
N GLY A 75 -17.99 23.60 -1.81
CA GLY A 75 -18.77 23.13 -2.97
C GLY A 75 -18.28 21.80 -3.56
N GLU A 76 -17.13 21.30 -3.11
CA GLU A 76 -16.60 19.97 -3.39
C GLU A 76 -16.77 19.12 -2.11
N ASP A 77 -16.11 19.44 -1.01
CA ASP A 77 -16.20 18.68 0.26
C ASP A 77 -17.38 19.05 1.17
N TYR A 78 -17.82 20.32 1.13
CA TYR A 78 -18.90 20.81 1.98
C TYR A 78 -19.72 21.93 1.34
N GLN A 79 -20.99 22.03 1.72
CA GLN A 79 -21.87 23.08 1.21
C GLN A 79 -21.52 24.47 1.73
N SER A 80 -21.78 25.48 0.90
CA SER A 80 -21.56 26.89 1.23
C SER A 80 -22.15 27.29 2.58
N LEU A 81 -21.31 27.88 3.43
CA LEU A 81 -21.67 28.39 4.75
C LEU A 81 -21.96 29.89 4.69
N SER A 82 -22.86 30.35 5.55
CA SER A 82 -23.32 31.75 5.53
C SER A 82 -22.28 32.76 6.03
N GLY A 83 -21.29 32.30 6.80
CA GLY A 83 -20.27 33.14 7.46
C GLY A 83 -20.77 33.86 8.71
N SER A 84 -22.04 33.66 9.10
CA SER A 84 -22.58 34.23 10.33
C SER A 84 -23.74 33.42 10.91
N VAL A 85 -23.75 33.24 12.22
CA VAL A 85 -24.89 32.62 12.93
C VAL A 85 -25.50 33.61 13.93
N VAL A 86 -26.81 33.50 14.17
CA VAL A 86 -27.50 34.31 15.18
C VAL A 86 -27.79 33.45 16.40
N LEU A 87 -27.20 33.81 17.54
CA LEU A 87 -27.57 33.29 18.86
C LEU A 87 -28.76 34.11 19.39
N PRO A 88 -29.97 33.53 19.52
CA PRO A 88 -31.15 34.28 19.95
C PRO A 88 -31.04 34.78 21.39
N ALA A 89 -31.68 35.91 21.68
CA ALA A 89 -31.76 36.47 23.03
C ALA A 89 -32.32 35.45 24.03
N GLY A 90 -31.66 35.32 25.18
CA GLY A 90 -32.03 34.37 26.23
C GLY A 90 -31.52 32.93 26.04
N GLU A 91 -30.98 32.58 24.88
CA GLU A 91 -30.37 31.27 24.63
C GLU A 91 -28.88 31.26 24.98
N THR A 92 -28.34 30.07 25.29
CA THR A 92 -26.91 29.89 25.59
C THR A 92 -26.13 29.18 24.48
N SER A 93 -26.82 28.66 23.46
CA SER A 93 -26.19 27.97 22.34
C SER A 93 -27.05 28.02 21.09
N VAL A 94 -26.39 27.95 19.93
CA VAL A 94 -26.99 27.78 18.61
C VAL A 94 -26.17 26.75 17.83
N GLN A 95 -26.83 26.02 16.94
CA GLN A 95 -26.17 25.08 16.02
C GLN A 95 -26.00 25.75 14.65
N GLU A 96 -24.79 25.71 14.13
CA GLU A 96 -24.48 25.90 12.71
C GLU A 96 -24.34 24.51 12.07
N SER A 97 -24.81 24.34 10.84
CA SER A 97 -24.74 23.07 10.13
C SER A 97 -23.62 23.09 9.10
N LEU A 98 -22.60 22.27 9.32
CA LEU A 98 -21.65 21.89 8.27
C LEU A 98 -22.26 20.69 7.53
N ILE A 99 -22.65 20.89 6.28
CA ILE A 99 -23.19 19.82 5.43
C ILE A 99 -22.06 19.32 4.55
N LEU A 100 -21.59 18.11 4.83
CA LEU A 100 -20.61 17.40 4.04
C LEU A 100 -21.23 16.94 2.72
N ILE A 101 -20.41 16.87 1.69
CA ILE A 101 -20.76 16.35 0.38
C ILE A 101 -20.08 14.99 0.29
N ASP A 102 -20.89 13.95 0.09
CA ASP A 102 -20.44 12.58 -0.13
C ASP A 102 -20.38 12.39 -1.64
N ASP A 103 -19.19 12.17 -2.19
CA ASP A 103 -19.01 11.98 -3.63
C ASP A 103 -18.47 10.59 -4.02
N THR A 104 -17.57 10.52 -4.99
CA THR A 104 -16.98 9.26 -5.48
C THR A 104 -15.49 9.41 -5.79
N GLU A 105 -14.94 10.60 -5.57
CA GLU A 105 -13.53 10.91 -5.82
C GLU A 105 -12.73 10.48 -4.61
N VAL A 106 -11.66 9.70 -4.84
CA VAL A 106 -10.78 9.25 -3.76
C VAL A 106 -9.81 10.38 -3.42
N GLU A 107 -9.85 10.84 -2.18
CA GLU A 107 -9.17 12.03 -1.70
C GLU A 107 -8.41 11.77 -0.38
N SER A 108 -7.51 12.70 -0.03
CA SER A 108 -6.88 12.66 1.29
C SER A 108 -7.77 13.34 2.32
N SER A 109 -7.65 13.01 3.61
CA SER A 109 -8.41 13.73 4.64
C SER A 109 -8.12 15.23 4.63
N GLU A 110 -9.17 16.02 4.68
CA GLU A 110 -9.12 17.48 4.56
C GLU A 110 -9.64 18.18 5.82
N GLU A 111 -9.23 19.41 6.07
CA GLU A 111 -9.64 20.17 7.25
C GLU A 111 -10.55 21.34 6.90
N VAL A 112 -11.64 21.50 7.66
CA VAL A 112 -12.47 22.70 7.75
C VAL A 112 -12.19 23.41 9.08
N ILE A 113 -11.65 24.61 9.01
CA ILE A 113 -11.24 25.41 10.16
C ILE A 113 -12.17 26.61 10.31
N PHE A 114 -13.04 26.56 11.31
CA PHE A 114 -13.88 27.68 11.71
C PHE A 114 -13.10 28.62 12.64
N THR A 115 -13.19 29.93 12.41
CA THR A 115 -12.66 30.95 13.32
C THR A 115 -13.69 32.05 13.54
N ILE A 116 -14.17 32.21 14.77
CA ILE A 116 -15.03 33.35 15.15
C ILE A 116 -14.20 34.63 15.10
N THR A 117 -14.62 35.57 14.27
CA THR A 117 -13.88 36.82 14.02
C THR A 117 -14.45 38.02 14.75
N SER A 118 -15.77 38.07 14.95
CA SER A 118 -16.43 39.21 15.61
C SER A 118 -17.86 38.90 16.05
N THR A 119 -18.40 39.77 16.90
CA THR A 119 -19.83 39.82 17.21
C THR A 119 -20.38 41.23 17.03
N ASN A 120 -21.71 41.39 17.03
CA ASN A 120 -22.39 42.69 16.96
C ASN A 120 -22.45 43.46 18.30
N ASN A 121 -21.80 42.96 19.36
CA ASN A 121 -21.74 43.65 20.65
C ASN A 121 -20.75 44.82 20.63
N GLU A 122 -20.96 45.81 21.49
CA GLU A 122 -20.05 46.95 21.65
C GLU A 122 -18.70 46.54 22.27
N GLU A 123 -18.72 45.52 23.14
CA GLU A 123 -17.52 44.89 23.71
C GLU A 123 -17.21 43.58 22.99
N ASP A 124 -15.93 43.27 22.84
CA ASP A 124 -15.48 42.00 22.29
C ASP A 124 -15.73 40.88 23.30
N ILE A 125 -16.63 39.98 22.93
CA ILE A 125 -16.99 38.81 23.73
C ILE A 125 -16.49 37.49 23.11
N VAL A 126 -15.58 37.54 22.13
CA VAL A 126 -14.99 36.32 21.57
C VAL A 126 -14.10 35.65 22.62
N GLY A 127 -14.40 34.40 22.95
CA GLY A 127 -13.70 33.63 23.97
C GLY A 127 -12.42 32.98 23.45
N ALA A 128 -11.69 32.31 24.36
CA ALA A 128 -10.43 31.64 24.03
C ALA A 128 -10.62 30.43 23.08
N ASN A 129 -11.78 29.79 23.09
CA ASN A 129 -12.14 28.70 22.19
C ASN A 129 -12.88 29.25 20.96
N SER A 130 -12.25 30.18 20.24
CA SER A 130 -12.82 30.84 19.08
C SER A 130 -12.50 30.15 17.76
N SER A 131 -11.73 29.07 17.78
CA SER A 131 -11.37 28.30 16.60
C SER A 131 -11.68 26.82 16.80
N LEU A 132 -12.16 26.18 15.75
CA LEU A 132 -12.48 24.76 15.69
C LEU A 132 -11.95 24.19 14.38
N ILE A 133 -11.29 23.04 14.45
CA ILE A 133 -10.88 22.24 13.30
C ILE A 133 -11.81 21.04 13.24
N VAL A 134 -12.32 20.76 12.05
CA VAL A 134 -13.09 19.57 11.71
C VAL A 134 -12.36 18.88 10.57
N THR A 135 -11.94 17.64 10.77
CA THR A 135 -11.35 16.81 9.71
C THR A 135 -12.47 16.07 8.98
N ILE A 136 -12.48 16.15 7.66
CA ILE A 136 -13.32 15.36 6.76
C ILE A 136 -12.46 14.17 6.30
N THR A 137 -12.97 12.96 6.47
CA THR A 137 -12.32 11.74 5.96
C THR A 137 -13.11 11.21 4.79
N ASP A 138 -12.41 11.00 3.67
CA ASP A 138 -12.89 10.31 2.49
C ASP A 138 -13.31 8.87 2.83
N ASN A 139 -14.46 8.45 2.31
CA ASN A 139 -15.01 7.11 2.50
C ASN A 139 -14.94 6.24 1.24
N ASP A 140 -14.50 6.82 0.13
CA ASP A 140 -14.30 6.14 -1.12
C ASP A 140 -12.98 5.37 -1.16
N SER A 141 -12.89 4.48 -2.12
CA SER A 141 -11.65 3.73 -2.39
C SER A 141 -11.58 3.39 -3.86
N TYR A 142 -10.37 3.21 -4.36
CA TYR A 142 -10.23 2.80 -5.74
C TYR A 142 -10.70 1.34 -5.92
N PRO A 143 -11.25 0.98 -7.10
CA PRO A 143 -11.90 -0.32 -7.30
C PRO A 143 -11.04 -1.55 -6.98
N PHE A 144 -9.71 -1.43 -7.14
CA PHE A 144 -8.77 -2.54 -6.95
C PHE A 144 -7.80 -2.31 -5.79
N GLU A 145 -8.07 -1.32 -4.94
CA GLU A 145 -7.29 -1.05 -3.74
C GLU A 145 -7.48 -2.14 -2.68
N ASN A 146 -6.44 -2.38 -1.87
CA ASN A 146 -6.47 -3.29 -0.73
C ASN A 146 -7.03 -4.68 -1.08
N GLY A 147 -6.32 -5.39 -1.95
CA GLY A 147 -6.66 -6.76 -2.34
C GLY A 147 -5.49 -7.48 -2.96
N ILE A 148 -5.78 -8.52 -3.73
CA ILE A 148 -4.80 -9.42 -4.34
C ILE A 148 -4.96 -9.36 -5.85
N LEU A 149 -3.87 -9.01 -6.54
CA LEU A 149 -3.75 -9.12 -7.98
C LEU A 149 -3.12 -10.48 -8.31
N VAL A 150 -3.75 -11.23 -9.19
CA VAL A 150 -3.26 -12.52 -9.69
C VAL A 150 -2.92 -12.37 -11.16
N SER A 151 -1.67 -12.67 -11.52
CA SER A 151 -1.26 -12.67 -12.93
C SER A 151 -1.57 -13.99 -13.60
N HIS A 152 -2.06 -13.92 -14.83
CA HIS A 152 -2.42 -15.08 -15.63
C HIS A 152 -1.59 -15.12 -16.91
N GLU A 153 -0.83 -16.20 -17.10
CA GLU A 153 0.00 -16.35 -18.29
C GLU A 153 -0.85 -16.40 -19.56
N GLY A 154 -2.04 -17.00 -19.48
CA GLY A 154 -2.79 -17.38 -20.67
C GLY A 154 -2.15 -18.55 -21.41
N ASN A 155 -2.75 -18.93 -22.52
CA ASN A 155 -2.19 -19.94 -23.41
C ASN A 155 -1.18 -19.29 -24.35
N PHE A 156 -0.07 -19.98 -24.56
CA PHE A 156 0.98 -19.54 -25.46
C PHE A 156 0.45 -19.14 -26.85
N MET A 157 0.79 -17.93 -27.30
CA MET A 157 0.41 -17.35 -28.58
C MET A 157 -1.10 -17.13 -28.80
N GLN A 158 -1.91 -17.16 -27.74
CA GLN A 158 -3.35 -16.87 -27.84
C GLN A 158 -3.71 -15.43 -27.48
N GLY A 159 -2.78 -14.66 -26.91
CA GLY A 159 -3.05 -13.28 -26.50
C GLY A 159 -4.16 -13.17 -25.45
N ASN A 160 -4.27 -14.15 -24.54
CA ASN A 160 -5.31 -14.22 -23.52
C ASN A 160 -4.75 -14.19 -22.09
N ALA A 161 -3.56 -13.61 -21.91
CA ALA A 161 -3.08 -13.25 -20.58
C ALA A 161 -4.03 -12.23 -19.95
N SER A 162 -4.16 -12.25 -18.63
CA SER A 162 -5.06 -11.38 -17.90
C SER A 162 -4.56 -11.14 -16.49
N ILE A 163 -5.15 -10.17 -15.80
CA ILE A 163 -5.00 -9.99 -14.35
C ILE A 163 -6.37 -10.19 -13.72
N SER A 164 -6.42 -10.85 -12.58
CA SER A 164 -7.62 -10.95 -11.74
C SER A 164 -7.40 -10.20 -10.44
N PHE A 165 -8.45 -9.54 -9.95
CA PHE A 165 -8.49 -8.95 -8.62
C PHE A 165 -9.32 -9.82 -7.68
N VAL A 166 -8.87 -9.95 -6.44
CA VAL A 166 -9.60 -10.56 -5.34
C VAL A 166 -9.56 -9.58 -4.17
N SER A 167 -10.71 -9.16 -3.64
CA SER A 167 -10.75 -8.23 -2.50
C SER A 167 -10.09 -8.82 -1.25
N ASP A 168 -9.59 -7.98 -0.33
CA ASP A 168 -8.93 -8.44 0.91
C ASP A 168 -9.81 -9.35 1.78
N ASP A 169 -11.12 -9.07 1.85
CA ASP A 169 -12.11 -9.91 2.53
C ASP A 169 -12.43 -11.22 1.76
N LEU A 170 -11.80 -11.40 0.60
CA LEU A 170 -11.95 -12.51 -0.34
C LEU A 170 -13.38 -12.65 -0.89
N ALA A 171 -14.28 -11.70 -0.69
CA ALA A 171 -15.68 -11.80 -1.10
C ALA A 171 -15.86 -11.60 -2.61
N THR A 172 -15.10 -10.67 -3.19
CA THR A 172 -15.21 -10.25 -4.58
C THR A 172 -14.06 -10.81 -5.40
N VAL A 173 -14.39 -11.29 -6.60
CA VAL A 173 -13.39 -11.73 -7.60
C VAL A 173 -13.78 -11.13 -8.94
N GLU A 174 -12.85 -10.38 -9.53
CA GLU A 174 -13.00 -9.80 -10.85
C GLU A 174 -11.88 -10.32 -11.74
N ASN A 175 -12.25 -10.98 -12.84
CA ASN A 175 -11.30 -11.54 -13.78
C ASN A 175 -11.15 -10.63 -14.99
N ASP A 176 -9.95 -10.56 -15.54
CA ASP A 176 -9.65 -9.78 -16.74
C ASP A 176 -9.92 -8.28 -16.57
N ILE A 177 -9.42 -7.75 -15.43
CA ILE A 177 -9.62 -6.35 -15.04
C ILE A 177 -8.97 -5.39 -16.04
N PHE A 178 -7.82 -5.74 -16.63
CA PHE A 178 -7.15 -4.94 -17.66
C PHE A 178 -8.10 -4.62 -18.80
N LYS A 179 -8.70 -5.67 -19.36
CA LYS A 179 -9.56 -5.60 -20.52
C LYS A 179 -10.80 -4.77 -20.23
N THR A 180 -11.39 -5.01 -19.06
CA THR A 180 -12.63 -4.36 -18.62
C THR A 180 -12.43 -2.87 -18.43
N VAL A 181 -11.35 -2.47 -17.75
CA VAL A 181 -11.07 -1.05 -17.43
C VAL A 181 -10.65 -0.27 -18.67
N ASN A 182 -9.82 -0.86 -19.54
CA ASN A 182 -9.18 -0.13 -20.64
C ASN A 182 -9.91 -0.25 -21.98
N ASP A 183 -11.10 -0.87 -22.03
CA ASP A 183 -11.82 -1.22 -23.27
C ASP A 183 -10.89 -1.85 -24.33
N ALA A 184 -9.98 -2.70 -23.86
CA ALA A 184 -8.95 -3.33 -24.69
C ALA A 184 -9.45 -4.67 -25.25
N ASP A 185 -8.84 -5.14 -26.35
CA ASP A 185 -9.12 -6.50 -26.84
C ASP A 185 -8.49 -7.56 -25.91
N ALA A 186 -7.28 -7.29 -25.43
CA ALA A 186 -6.50 -8.14 -24.53
C ALA A 186 -5.31 -7.39 -23.90
N LEU A 187 -4.79 -7.90 -22.78
CA LEU A 187 -3.52 -7.45 -22.18
C LEU A 187 -2.30 -7.86 -23.02
N GLY A 188 -2.33 -9.10 -23.54
CA GLY A 188 -1.25 -9.69 -24.33
C GLY A 188 -1.08 -11.18 -24.04
N ASP A 189 0.17 -11.63 -24.09
CA ASP A 189 0.59 -13.03 -24.02
C ASP A 189 1.65 -13.22 -22.92
N ASN A 190 1.46 -14.24 -22.08
CA ASN A 190 2.31 -14.59 -20.94
C ASN A 190 2.57 -13.43 -19.98
N ALA A 191 1.59 -13.05 -19.15
CA ALA A 191 1.83 -12.18 -17.99
C ALA A 191 2.69 -12.95 -16.96
N GLN A 192 3.99 -12.71 -17.02
CA GLN A 192 5.03 -13.50 -16.36
C GLN A 192 5.27 -13.05 -14.93
N SER A 193 5.25 -11.74 -14.69
CA SER A 193 5.42 -11.18 -13.36
C SER A 193 4.84 -9.78 -13.24
N MET A 194 4.76 -9.27 -12.01
CA MET A 194 4.35 -7.91 -11.71
C MET A 194 5.26 -7.31 -10.64
N SER A 195 5.44 -5.99 -10.66
CA SER A 195 6.12 -5.24 -9.61
C SER A 195 5.43 -3.89 -9.39
N PHE A 196 5.52 -3.36 -8.17
CA PHE A 196 4.95 -2.07 -7.83
C PHE A 196 6.03 -1.02 -7.63
N TYR A 197 5.75 0.20 -8.09
CA TYR A 197 6.51 1.39 -7.74
C TYR A 197 5.52 2.54 -7.59
N GLU A 198 5.44 3.10 -6.38
CA GLU A 198 4.42 4.09 -6.02
C GLU A 198 3.01 3.57 -6.37
N ASN A 199 2.25 4.35 -7.15
CA ASN A 199 0.89 4.03 -7.57
C ASN A 199 0.85 3.20 -8.87
N MET A 200 1.98 2.74 -9.38
CA MET A 200 2.06 2.02 -10.65
C MET A 200 2.33 0.53 -10.44
N ALA A 201 1.67 -0.28 -11.25
CA ALA A 201 1.99 -1.68 -11.46
C ALA A 201 2.64 -1.89 -12.83
N TYR A 202 3.79 -2.56 -12.83
CA TYR A 202 4.58 -2.91 -13.99
C TYR A 202 4.38 -4.39 -14.28
N ILE A 203 3.57 -4.69 -15.30
CA ILE A 203 3.19 -6.06 -15.66
C ILE A 203 4.12 -6.55 -16.77
N VAL A 204 5.00 -7.49 -16.45
CA VAL A 204 5.97 -8.05 -17.39
C VAL A 204 5.28 -9.08 -18.28
N MET A 205 5.19 -8.79 -19.57
CA MET A 205 4.53 -9.62 -20.57
C MET A 205 5.58 -10.31 -21.44
N ASN A 206 5.94 -11.55 -21.09
CA ASN A 206 7.01 -12.29 -21.74
C ASN A 206 6.75 -12.51 -23.25
N GLY A 207 5.62 -13.13 -23.58
CA GLY A 207 5.26 -13.48 -24.96
C GLY A 207 4.95 -12.26 -25.83
N SER A 208 4.60 -11.13 -25.19
CA SER A 208 4.37 -9.84 -25.86
C SER A 208 5.60 -8.94 -25.93
N GLN A 209 6.73 -9.35 -25.33
CA GLN A 209 7.99 -8.61 -25.32
C GLN A 209 7.81 -7.16 -24.83
N LYS A 210 6.99 -6.96 -23.79
CA LYS A 210 6.70 -5.63 -23.25
C LYS A 210 6.53 -5.65 -21.73
N ILE A 211 6.53 -4.47 -21.14
CA ILE A 211 5.91 -4.20 -19.84
C ILE A 211 4.70 -3.30 -20.09
N GLU A 212 3.55 -3.71 -19.57
CA GLU A 212 2.37 -2.85 -19.48
C GLU A 212 2.40 -2.12 -18.14
N VAL A 213 2.29 -0.80 -18.15
CA VAL A 213 2.29 0.03 -16.95
C VAL A 213 0.87 0.55 -16.71
N VAL A 214 0.31 0.23 -15.55
CA VAL A 214 -1.03 0.66 -15.16
C VAL A 214 -0.99 1.37 -13.80
N ASN A 215 -1.93 2.27 -13.52
CA ASN A 215 -2.19 2.67 -12.15
C ASN A 215 -2.72 1.44 -11.39
N ARG A 216 -2.08 1.03 -10.30
CA ARG A 216 -2.40 -0.21 -9.60
C ARG A 216 -3.77 -0.21 -8.91
N TYR A 217 -4.34 0.96 -8.64
CA TYR A 217 -5.58 1.13 -7.89
C TYR A 217 -6.80 1.27 -8.82
N THR A 218 -6.67 1.99 -9.93
CA THR A 218 -7.72 2.12 -10.96
C THR A 218 -7.59 1.08 -12.08
N PHE A 219 -6.40 0.54 -12.26
CA PHE A 219 -6.01 -0.39 -13.33
C PHE A 219 -6.06 0.18 -14.75
N GLU A 220 -6.11 1.51 -14.86
CA GLU A 220 -5.99 2.23 -16.13
C GLU A 220 -4.55 2.18 -16.66
N SER A 221 -4.39 1.91 -17.95
CA SER A 221 -3.11 1.89 -18.66
C SER A 221 -2.53 3.29 -18.79
N VAL A 222 -1.26 3.40 -18.45
CA VAL A 222 -0.49 4.66 -18.44
C VAL A 222 0.58 4.63 -19.52
N ALA A 223 1.28 3.51 -19.70
CA ALA A 223 2.36 3.38 -20.65
C ALA A 223 2.62 1.92 -21.07
N THR A 224 3.39 1.76 -22.15
CA THR A 224 3.98 0.49 -22.55
C THR A 224 5.48 0.67 -22.76
N ILE A 225 6.28 -0.22 -22.18
CA ILE A 225 7.74 -0.26 -22.36
C ILE A 225 8.08 -1.48 -23.23
N GLY A 226 8.88 -1.28 -24.28
CA GLY A 226 9.20 -2.34 -25.25
C GLY A 226 8.08 -2.56 -26.27
N GLY A 227 7.91 -3.80 -26.69
CA GLY A 227 6.92 -4.21 -27.69
C GLY A 227 7.54 -5.11 -28.77
N PRO A 228 6.71 -5.78 -29.59
CA PRO A 228 7.17 -6.76 -30.57
C PRO A 228 7.99 -6.15 -31.72
N SER A 229 8.01 -4.81 -31.85
CA SER A 229 8.86 -4.09 -32.80
C SER A 229 10.24 -3.75 -32.25
N GLU A 230 10.40 -3.76 -30.92
CA GLU A 230 11.64 -3.38 -30.25
C GLU A 230 12.55 -4.60 -30.15
N THR A 231 13.76 -4.47 -30.69
CA THR A 231 14.72 -5.59 -30.77
C THR A 231 15.65 -5.69 -29.55
N ASP A 232 15.60 -4.71 -28.66
CA ASP A 232 16.44 -4.55 -27.48
C ASP A 232 15.70 -4.81 -26.15
N PHE A 233 14.47 -5.31 -26.22
CA PHE A 233 13.69 -5.76 -25.07
C PHE A 233 12.98 -7.09 -25.38
N LEU A 234 13.71 -8.18 -25.20
CA LEU A 234 13.33 -9.53 -25.65
C LEU A 234 13.20 -10.47 -24.47
N ASN A 235 12.17 -11.33 -24.50
CA ASN A 235 11.89 -12.35 -23.48
C ASN A 235 12.04 -11.85 -22.03
N PRO A 236 11.32 -10.79 -21.62
CA PRO A 236 11.39 -10.28 -20.25
C PRO A 236 10.80 -11.28 -19.26
N ARG A 237 11.33 -11.33 -18.04
CA ARG A 237 11.00 -12.34 -17.02
C ARG A 237 10.48 -11.69 -15.73
N TYR A 238 11.37 -11.12 -14.92
CA TYR A 238 11.04 -10.51 -13.63
C TYR A 238 11.59 -9.10 -13.53
N MET A 239 10.94 -8.26 -12.75
CA MET A 239 11.36 -6.89 -12.49
C MET A 239 11.61 -6.70 -10.99
N ALA A 240 12.58 -5.85 -10.65
CA ALA A 240 12.73 -5.31 -9.31
C ALA A 240 13.13 -3.84 -9.38
N ILE A 241 12.89 -3.09 -8.30
CA ILE A 241 13.11 -1.64 -8.27
C ILE A 241 14.30 -1.30 -7.38
N ALA A 242 15.24 -0.51 -7.91
CA ALA A 242 16.36 0.05 -7.13
C ALA A 242 16.70 1.45 -7.66
N ASN A 243 17.03 2.39 -6.78
CA ASN A 243 17.44 3.75 -7.16
C ASN A 243 16.48 4.48 -8.14
N GLY A 244 15.16 4.28 -7.99
CA GLY A 244 14.16 4.88 -8.89
C GLY A 244 14.17 4.30 -10.32
N LYS A 245 14.84 3.15 -10.52
CA LYS A 245 14.92 2.44 -11.80
C LYS A 245 14.38 1.04 -11.67
N GLY A 246 13.81 0.55 -12.77
CA GLY A 246 13.43 -0.85 -12.92
C GLY A 246 14.58 -1.68 -13.47
N TYR A 247 14.82 -2.85 -12.89
CA TYR A 247 15.78 -3.83 -13.39
C TYR A 247 14.98 -5.05 -13.83
N VAL A 248 15.02 -5.38 -15.13
CA VAL A 248 14.20 -6.44 -15.72
C VAL A 248 15.11 -7.52 -16.26
N THR A 249 14.91 -8.77 -15.85
CA THR A 249 15.66 -9.91 -16.39
C THR A 249 15.14 -10.31 -17.76
N ASN A 250 16.04 -10.56 -18.71
CA ASN A 250 15.72 -10.82 -20.10
C ASN A 250 16.58 -11.97 -20.65
N TRP A 251 15.95 -12.93 -21.32
CA TRP A 251 16.66 -14.04 -21.96
C TRP A 251 17.22 -13.72 -23.35
N GLY A 252 17.06 -12.48 -23.85
CA GLY A 252 17.50 -12.15 -25.21
C GLY A 252 16.83 -13.06 -26.25
N ASP A 253 17.61 -13.69 -27.13
CA ASP A 253 17.14 -14.82 -27.91
C ASP A 253 17.28 -16.09 -27.06
N GLY A 254 16.17 -16.70 -26.63
CA GLY A 254 16.21 -17.91 -25.78
C GLY A 254 16.96 -19.10 -26.38
N SER A 255 17.33 -19.07 -27.67
CA SER A 255 18.20 -20.09 -28.30
C SER A 255 19.70 -19.76 -28.23
N ASN A 256 20.06 -18.58 -27.74
CA ASN A 256 21.41 -18.04 -27.68
C ASN A 256 21.81 -17.72 -26.22
N PRO A 257 22.63 -18.56 -25.56
CA PRO A 257 22.96 -18.40 -24.14
C PRO A 257 23.90 -17.22 -23.83
N ASP A 258 24.40 -16.52 -24.85
CA ASP A 258 25.42 -15.49 -24.74
C ASP A 258 24.84 -14.06 -24.88
N ASP A 259 23.52 -13.90 -25.06
CA ASP A 259 22.89 -12.59 -25.24
C ASP A 259 21.90 -12.17 -24.14
N ASP A 260 21.84 -12.92 -23.03
CA ASP A 260 21.04 -12.60 -21.86
C ASP A 260 21.52 -11.32 -21.13
N TYR A 261 20.55 -10.58 -20.56
CA TYR A 261 20.82 -9.29 -19.92
C TYR A 261 19.79 -8.94 -18.85
N VAL A 262 20.10 -7.88 -18.11
CA VAL A 262 19.16 -7.13 -17.30
C VAL A 262 18.93 -5.77 -17.97
N ALA A 263 17.70 -5.46 -18.38
CA ALA A 263 17.33 -4.14 -18.85
C ALA A 263 17.18 -3.18 -17.67
N VAL A 264 17.68 -1.95 -17.83
CA VAL A 264 17.51 -0.86 -16.86
C VAL A 264 16.49 0.12 -17.42
N ILE A 265 15.39 0.28 -16.69
CA ILE A 265 14.24 1.09 -17.06
C ILE A 265 14.24 2.37 -16.23
N ASP A 266 14.13 3.51 -16.90
CA ASP A 266 13.80 4.77 -16.26
C ASP A 266 12.30 4.79 -15.97
N LEU A 267 11.93 4.87 -14.69
CA LEU A 267 10.52 4.82 -14.25
C LEU A 267 9.80 6.16 -14.38
N GLU A 268 10.54 7.27 -14.49
CA GLU A 268 9.96 8.59 -14.75
C GLU A 268 9.52 8.70 -16.21
N THR A 269 10.36 8.23 -17.14
CA THR A 269 10.06 8.28 -18.58
C THR A 269 9.42 7.01 -19.14
N ASN A 270 9.39 5.92 -18.38
CA ASN A 270 8.97 4.60 -18.82
C ASN A 270 9.69 4.17 -20.11
N THR A 271 11.03 4.21 -20.11
CA THR A 271 11.84 3.78 -21.26
C THR A 271 13.06 2.96 -20.84
N VAL A 272 13.51 2.07 -21.73
CA VAL A 272 14.78 1.35 -21.56
C VAL A 272 15.94 2.34 -21.70
N GLU A 273 16.76 2.48 -20.66
CA GLU A 273 17.91 3.40 -20.62
C GLU A 273 19.21 2.69 -21.02
N SER A 274 19.41 1.46 -20.53
CA SER A 274 20.61 0.66 -20.79
C SER A 274 20.36 -0.82 -20.52
N THR A 275 21.34 -1.67 -20.84
CA THR A 275 21.33 -3.11 -20.52
C THR A 275 22.63 -3.51 -19.84
N ILE A 276 22.54 -4.54 -18.99
CA ILE A 276 23.66 -5.14 -18.27
C ILE A 276 23.75 -6.61 -18.68
N SER A 277 24.79 -6.98 -19.41
CA SER A 277 24.99 -8.38 -19.81
C SER A 277 25.18 -9.27 -18.59
N VAL A 278 24.50 -10.42 -18.57
CA VAL A 278 24.63 -11.45 -17.54
C VAL A 278 24.78 -12.82 -18.21
N ALA A 279 25.10 -13.85 -17.43
CA ALA A 279 25.15 -15.20 -17.98
C ALA A 279 23.74 -15.79 -18.14
N GLU A 280 23.65 -16.86 -18.93
CA GLU A 280 22.40 -17.48 -19.38
C GLU A 280 21.33 -17.69 -18.30
N GLY A 281 20.11 -17.37 -18.68
CA GLY A 281 18.87 -17.65 -17.97
C GLY A 281 18.64 -16.82 -16.72
N PRO A 282 18.78 -15.49 -16.76
CA PRO A 282 18.38 -14.65 -15.65
C PRO A 282 16.86 -14.77 -15.43
N GLU A 283 16.47 -15.08 -14.20
CA GLU A 283 15.07 -15.29 -13.80
C GLU A 283 14.73 -14.38 -12.62
N LYS A 284 14.51 -14.93 -11.42
CA LYS A 284 14.12 -14.15 -10.25
C LYS A 284 15.18 -13.10 -9.93
N ILE A 285 14.70 -11.93 -9.56
CA ILE A 285 15.49 -10.74 -9.26
C ILE A 285 14.97 -10.11 -7.97
N ILE A 286 15.87 -9.80 -7.04
CA ILE A 286 15.51 -9.10 -5.80
C ILE A 286 16.55 -8.02 -5.50
N VAL A 287 16.18 -7.06 -4.66
CA VAL A 287 17.01 -5.91 -4.32
C VAL A 287 17.23 -5.84 -2.81
N LYS A 288 18.47 -5.56 -2.43
CA LYS A 288 18.83 -5.11 -1.08
C LYS A 288 19.60 -3.81 -1.21
N ASP A 289 19.05 -2.72 -0.69
CA ASP A 289 19.62 -1.37 -0.83
C ASP A 289 19.90 -1.07 -2.32
N ASN A 290 21.16 -0.80 -2.68
CA ASN A 290 21.59 -0.56 -4.06
C ASN A 290 22.21 -1.79 -4.73
N THR A 291 21.94 -3.00 -4.21
CA THR A 291 22.47 -4.25 -4.76
C THR A 291 21.34 -5.09 -5.31
N VAL A 292 21.44 -5.46 -6.59
CA VAL A 292 20.49 -6.32 -7.28
C VAL A 292 21.07 -7.73 -7.35
N TYR A 293 20.30 -8.73 -6.93
CA TYR A 293 20.65 -10.14 -7.01
C TYR A 293 19.77 -10.81 -8.06
N VAL A 294 20.38 -11.53 -8.99
CA VAL A 294 19.69 -12.19 -10.11
C VAL A 294 20.01 -13.68 -10.08
N ALA A 295 19.00 -14.52 -9.88
CA ALA A 295 19.11 -15.96 -10.02
C ALA A 295 19.27 -16.33 -11.49
N LEU A 296 20.34 -17.07 -11.81
CA LEU A 296 20.59 -17.60 -13.14
C LEU A 296 20.13 -19.05 -13.19
N GLN A 297 18.91 -19.27 -13.64
CA GLN A 297 18.33 -20.61 -13.76
C GLN A 297 18.90 -21.39 -14.96
N GLY A 298 19.27 -20.67 -16.02
CA GLY A 298 19.93 -21.22 -17.22
C GLY A 298 19.02 -21.43 -18.43
N GLY A 299 17.84 -20.82 -18.50
CA GLY A 299 17.01 -20.84 -19.71
C GLY A 299 16.58 -22.26 -20.10
N PHE A 300 16.75 -22.62 -21.37
CA PHE A 300 16.56 -24.00 -21.83
C PHE A 300 17.71 -24.96 -21.44
N ASN A 301 18.82 -24.43 -20.93
CA ASN A 301 19.98 -25.19 -20.46
C ASN A 301 19.99 -25.31 -18.92
N GLN A 302 21.12 -25.04 -18.29
CA GLN A 302 21.29 -25.09 -16.84
C GLN A 302 22.32 -24.05 -16.40
N ASN A 303 22.06 -23.42 -15.26
CA ASN A 303 23.01 -22.52 -14.61
C ASN A 303 22.86 -22.65 -13.09
N ASN A 304 23.84 -22.14 -12.35
CA ASN A 304 23.95 -22.28 -10.89
C ASN A 304 24.54 -21.02 -10.24
N GLY A 305 24.26 -19.86 -10.84
CA GLY A 305 24.79 -18.58 -10.41
C GLY A 305 23.72 -17.68 -9.79
N VAL A 306 24.12 -16.85 -8.84
CA VAL A 306 23.42 -15.62 -8.48
C VAL A 306 24.32 -14.45 -8.85
N THR A 307 23.94 -13.69 -9.87
CA THR A 307 24.70 -12.50 -10.29
C THR A 307 24.38 -11.33 -9.39
N VAL A 308 25.41 -10.60 -8.96
CA VAL A 308 25.31 -9.43 -8.08
C VAL A 308 25.65 -8.17 -8.87
N ILE A 309 24.71 -7.24 -8.97
CA ILE A 309 24.85 -5.98 -9.72
C ILE A 309 24.78 -4.81 -8.74
N ASP A 310 25.69 -3.84 -8.91
CA ASP A 310 25.62 -2.54 -8.24
C ASP A 310 24.68 -1.62 -9.03
N ALA A 311 23.55 -1.24 -8.43
CA ALA A 311 22.52 -0.38 -9.04
C ALA A 311 22.97 1.09 -9.17
N THR A 312 24.07 1.48 -8.53
CA THR A 312 24.63 2.83 -8.66
C THR A 312 25.46 2.97 -9.93
N THR A 313 26.18 1.90 -10.30
CA THR A 313 27.08 1.87 -11.46
C THR A 313 26.52 1.07 -12.64
N ASN A 314 25.44 0.31 -12.44
CA ASN A 314 24.87 -0.63 -13.40
C ASN A 314 25.90 -1.64 -13.91
N THR A 315 26.67 -2.24 -13.00
CA THR A 315 27.70 -3.22 -13.34
C THR A 315 27.63 -4.48 -12.49
N VAL A 316 27.84 -5.64 -13.12
CA VAL A 316 28.07 -6.90 -12.41
C VAL A 316 29.35 -6.79 -11.58
N THR A 317 29.24 -7.09 -10.29
CA THR A 317 30.36 -7.07 -9.32
C THR A 317 30.93 -8.47 -9.08
N THR A 318 30.07 -9.48 -9.03
CA THR A 318 30.44 -10.88 -8.84
C THR A 318 29.28 -11.80 -9.24
N THR A 319 29.55 -13.10 -9.31
CA THR A 319 28.54 -14.16 -9.40
C THR A 319 28.82 -15.18 -8.30
N ILE A 320 27.81 -15.49 -7.48
CA ILE A 320 27.87 -16.44 -6.39
C ILE A 320 27.43 -17.80 -6.92
N THR A 321 28.23 -18.85 -6.71
CA THR A 321 27.83 -20.21 -7.08
C THR A 321 26.90 -20.80 -6.01
N VAL A 322 25.75 -21.30 -6.46
CA VAL A 322 24.70 -21.96 -5.68
C VAL A 322 24.36 -23.31 -6.32
N GLY A 323 23.17 -23.85 -6.06
CA GLY A 323 22.68 -25.08 -6.66
C GLY A 323 22.28 -24.92 -8.12
N ASP A 324 22.12 -26.04 -8.83
CA ASP A 324 21.62 -25.99 -10.20
C ASP A 324 20.18 -25.50 -10.23
N ARG A 325 19.87 -24.60 -11.16
CA ARG A 325 18.55 -24.00 -11.40
C ARG A 325 18.00 -23.27 -10.17
N PRO A 326 18.67 -22.20 -9.67
CA PRO A 326 18.09 -21.31 -8.68
C PRO A 326 16.76 -20.73 -9.22
N ASN A 327 15.68 -20.90 -8.45
CA ASN A 327 14.33 -20.57 -8.91
C ASN A 327 13.60 -19.53 -8.05
N SER A 328 14.04 -19.33 -6.80
CA SER A 328 13.45 -18.36 -5.87
C SER A 328 14.48 -17.88 -4.86
N MET A 329 14.31 -16.64 -4.39
CA MET A 329 15.24 -15.97 -3.49
C MET A 329 14.48 -15.10 -2.49
N GLN A 330 14.92 -15.10 -1.24
CA GLN A 330 14.32 -14.29 -0.16
C GLN A 330 15.40 -13.63 0.70
N LEU A 331 15.12 -12.42 1.19
CA LEU A 331 15.96 -11.76 2.19
C LEU A 331 15.39 -12.01 3.59
N ASP A 332 16.25 -12.40 4.53
CA ASP A 332 15.85 -12.45 5.94
C ASP A 332 15.90 -11.07 6.61
N ALA A 333 15.44 -10.98 7.86
CA ALA A 333 15.47 -9.76 8.66
C ALA A 333 16.89 -9.21 8.92
N SER A 334 17.94 -10.01 8.73
CA SER A 334 19.35 -9.56 8.79
C SER A 334 19.86 -9.06 7.43
N GLY A 335 19.02 -9.12 6.40
CA GLY A 335 19.35 -8.78 5.02
C GLY A 335 20.29 -9.80 4.38
N ASN A 336 20.33 -11.05 4.86
CA ASN A 336 21.06 -12.14 4.19
C ASN A 336 20.13 -12.89 3.24
N LEU A 337 20.74 -13.50 2.23
CA LEU A 337 20.02 -14.04 1.08
C LEU A 337 19.85 -15.55 1.21
N TRP A 338 18.61 -16.01 1.10
CA TRP A 338 18.24 -17.41 0.94
C TRP A 338 17.96 -17.70 -0.53
N VAL A 339 18.55 -18.75 -1.08
CA VAL A 339 18.37 -19.14 -2.49
C VAL A 339 17.93 -20.59 -2.55
N LEU A 340 16.76 -20.83 -3.15
CA LEU A 340 16.27 -22.18 -3.41
C LEU A 340 16.54 -22.55 -4.86
N SER A 341 17.21 -23.69 -5.04
CA SER A 341 17.55 -24.28 -6.32
C SER A 341 16.80 -25.60 -6.47
N SER A 342 16.15 -25.80 -7.63
CA SER A 342 15.38 -27.03 -7.85
C SER A 342 16.28 -28.23 -8.13
N GLY A 343 17.54 -28.02 -8.52
CA GLY A 343 18.34 -29.07 -9.15
C GLY A 343 17.86 -29.37 -10.57
N ASN A 344 18.68 -30.10 -11.32
CA ASN A 344 18.37 -30.54 -12.66
C ASN A 344 17.39 -31.72 -12.62
N PRO A 345 16.25 -31.66 -13.32
CA PRO A 345 15.33 -32.79 -13.40
C PRO A 345 15.88 -33.97 -14.18
N SER A 346 15.35 -35.18 -13.93
CA SER A 346 15.73 -36.42 -14.63
C SER A 346 15.76 -36.34 -16.17
N TRP A 347 14.86 -35.59 -16.80
CA TRP A 347 14.79 -35.47 -18.27
C TRP A 347 15.98 -34.74 -18.90
N THR A 348 16.78 -34.01 -18.11
CA THR A 348 18.03 -33.37 -18.56
C THR A 348 19.14 -34.41 -18.83
N GLY A 349 19.00 -35.64 -18.32
CA GLY A 349 20.00 -36.71 -18.43
C GLY A 349 21.13 -36.64 -17.39
N ASN A 350 21.18 -35.57 -16.59
CA ASN A 350 22.09 -35.41 -15.46
C ASN A 350 21.32 -34.82 -14.26
N GLU A 351 20.51 -35.67 -13.63
CA GLU A 351 19.68 -35.27 -12.49
C GLU A 351 20.55 -34.83 -11.30
N THR A 352 20.24 -33.67 -10.73
CA THR A 352 20.90 -33.14 -9.53
C THR A 352 19.86 -32.77 -8.49
N ALA A 353 20.23 -32.88 -7.21
CA ALA A 353 19.34 -32.56 -6.09
C ALA A 353 19.03 -31.07 -6.05
N GLY A 354 17.84 -30.73 -5.54
CA GLY A 354 17.57 -29.39 -5.04
C GLY A 354 18.44 -29.04 -3.83
N GLN A 355 18.58 -27.75 -3.57
CA GLN A 355 19.26 -27.24 -2.38
C GLN A 355 18.78 -25.85 -1.97
N ILE A 356 18.92 -25.54 -0.69
CA ILE A 356 18.81 -24.18 -0.14
C ILE A 356 20.22 -23.70 0.26
N ASP A 357 20.63 -22.55 -0.26
CA ASP A 357 21.86 -21.86 0.13
C ASP A 357 21.54 -20.60 0.94
N TYR A 358 22.28 -20.38 2.03
CA TYR A 358 22.26 -19.15 2.82
C TYR A 358 23.52 -18.34 2.59
N ILE A 359 23.36 -17.13 2.07
CA ILE A 359 24.42 -16.27 1.60
C ILE A 359 24.52 -15.03 2.49
N ASN A 360 25.73 -14.78 2.99
CA ASN A 360 26.06 -13.52 3.64
C ASN A 360 26.21 -12.43 2.58
N THR A 361 25.33 -11.43 2.59
CA THR A 361 25.31 -10.36 1.58
C THR A 361 26.38 -9.28 1.81
N THR A 362 27.08 -9.31 2.94
CA THR A 362 28.19 -8.38 3.21
C THR A 362 29.44 -8.74 2.41
N ASP A 363 29.69 -10.04 2.22
CA ASP A 363 30.87 -10.56 1.52
C ASP A 363 30.56 -11.53 0.37
N ASN A 364 29.26 -11.76 0.08
CA ASN A 364 28.75 -12.62 -0.97
C ASN A 364 29.21 -14.08 -0.84
N THR A 365 29.36 -14.59 0.38
CA THR A 365 29.76 -15.97 0.65
C THR A 365 28.57 -16.86 1.03
N VAL A 366 28.53 -18.07 0.45
CA VAL A 366 27.62 -19.13 0.91
C VAL A 366 28.12 -19.66 2.25
N THR A 367 27.33 -19.52 3.30
CA THR A 367 27.69 -19.90 4.67
C THR A 367 27.04 -21.21 5.13
N THR A 368 25.89 -21.55 4.55
CA THR A 368 25.17 -22.80 4.81
C THR A 368 24.55 -23.33 3.52
N THR A 369 24.62 -24.64 3.32
CA THR A 369 23.94 -25.34 2.22
C THR A 369 23.17 -26.52 2.79
N MET A 370 21.90 -26.63 2.45
CA MET A 370 21.02 -27.75 2.79
C MET A 370 20.62 -28.48 1.52
N ASN A 371 20.96 -29.77 1.44
CA ASN A 371 20.74 -30.57 0.25
C ASN A 371 19.50 -31.44 0.41
N TYR A 372 18.70 -31.52 -0.66
CA TYR A 372 17.61 -32.46 -0.78
C TYR A 372 18.11 -33.82 -1.32
N ALA A 373 17.22 -34.80 -1.44
CA ALA A 373 17.51 -35.99 -2.22
C ALA A 373 17.60 -35.64 -3.72
N VAL A 374 18.33 -36.45 -4.50
CA VAL A 374 18.57 -36.21 -5.94
C VAL A 374 17.28 -36.05 -6.75
N THR A 375 16.21 -36.72 -6.35
CA THR A 375 14.92 -36.73 -7.05
C THR A 375 13.94 -35.67 -6.55
N GLU A 376 14.37 -34.80 -5.63
CA GLU A 376 13.53 -33.76 -5.03
C GLU A 376 13.86 -32.41 -5.67
N HIS A 377 12.82 -31.78 -6.24
CA HIS A 377 12.91 -30.53 -6.99
C HIS A 377 11.99 -29.47 -6.37
N PRO A 378 12.42 -28.85 -5.26
CA PRO A 378 11.63 -27.84 -4.56
C PRO A 378 11.60 -26.51 -5.33
N GLY A 379 10.59 -25.69 -5.04
CA GLY A 379 10.44 -24.34 -5.59
C GLY A 379 9.66 -23.40 -4.68
N ASN A 380 9.45 -22.18 -5.15
CA ASN A 380 8.60 -21.16 -4.53
C ASN A 380 8.97 -20.88 -3.05
N LEU A 381 10.22 -20.49 -2.82
CA LEU A 381 10.69 -20.07 -1.50
C LEU A 381 10.08 -18.71 -1.13
N GLU A 382 9.38 -18.68 -0.02
CA GLU A 382 8.75 -17.50 0.59
C GLU A 382 9.24 -17.32 2.03
N ILE A 383 9.09 -16.12 2.57
CA ILE A 383 9.46 -15.81 3.97
C ILE A 383 8.37 -14.97 4.63
N ASP A 384 8.02 -15.32 5.86
CA ASP A 384 7.16 -14.51 6.72
C ASP A 384 7.77 -14.44 8.14
N GLY A 385 8.14 -13.23 8.55
CA GLY A 385 8.93 -12.99 9.75
C GLY A 385 10.25 -13.76 9.77
N ALA A 386 10.34 -14.77 10.64
CA ALA A 386 11.54 -15.61 10.80
C ALA A 386 11.38 -17.02 10.21
N THR A 387 10.28 -17.30 9.51
CA THR A 387 9.94 -18.61 8.97
C THR A 387 10.03 -18.59 7.45
N LEU A 388 10.77 -19.53 6.88
CA LEU A 388 10.79 -19.82 5.45
C LEU A 388 9.73 -20.86 5.12
N TYR A 389 9.06 -20.67 4.00
CA TYR A 389 8.11 -21.61 3.41
C TYR A 389 8.58 -21.99 2.02
N TYR A 390 8.44 -23.25 1.64
CA TYR A 390 8.74 -23.68 0.28
C TYR A 390 7.83 -24.82 -0.17
N TYR A 391 7.61 -24.89 -1.47
CA TYR A 391 6.80 -25.93 -2.08
C TYR A 391 7.67 -27.10 -2.57
N SER A 392 7.27 -28.33 -2.25
CA SER A 392 7.92 -29.53 -2.75
C SER A 392 6.95 -30.70 -2.78
N GLY A 393 6.86 -31.38 -3.92
CA GLY A 393 6.13 -32.65 -4.04
C GLY A 393 4.63 -32.58 -3.67
N GLY A 394 3.95 -31.47 -3.96
CA GLY A 394 2.52 -31.30 -3.63
C GLY A 394 2.28 -30.89 -2.17
N SER A 395 3.30 -30.38 -1.49
CA SER A 395 3.23 -29.98 -0.09
C SER A 395 4.01 -28.69 0.15
N VAL A 396 3.60 -27.92 1.14
CA VAL A 396 4.35 -26.79 1.68
C VAL A 396 5.06 -27.21 2.95
N TYR A 397 6.32 -26.86 3.07
CA TYR A 397 7.16 -27.08 4.23
C TYR A 397 7.53 -25.74 4.86
N ALA A 398 7.67 -25.72 6.19
CA ALA A 398 8.09 -24.55 6.94
C ALA A 398 9.37 -24.83 7.74
N MET A 399 10.27 -23.85 7.81
CA MET A 399 11.45 -23.92 8.66
C MET A 399 11.85 -22.55 9.22
N ASP A 400 12.33 -22.52 10.44
CA ASP A 400 12.87 -21.29 11.04
C ASP A 400 14.24 -20.95 10.42
N THR A 401 14.46 -19.67 10.13
CA THR A 401 15.70 -19.12 9.53
C THR A 401 16.97 -19.37 10.34
N THR A 402 16.85 -19.77 11.62
CA THR A 402 17.99 -20.16 12.46
C THR A 402 18.40 -21.62 12.32
N THR A 403 17.62 -22.43 11.60
CA THR A 403 17.89 -23.85 11.39
C THR A 403 18.73 -24.09 10.13
N SER A 404 19.51 -25.18 10.16
CA SER A 404 20.37 -25.60 9.05
C SER A 404 20.06 -27.04 8.59
N VAL A 405 18.84 -27.50 8.83
CA VAL A 405 18.37 -28.86 8.49
C VAL A 405 16.96 -28.75 7.93
N LEU A 406 16.74 -29.40 6.78
CA LEU A 406 15.43 -29.43 6.15
C LEU A 406 14.40 -30.18 7.00
N PRO A 407 13.16 -29.69 7.10
CA PRO A 407 12.07 -30.41 7.75
C PRO A 407 11.73 -31.69 6.98
N THR A 408 11.35 -32.73 7.72
CA THR A 408 10.91 -34.02 7.16
C THR A 408 9.39 -34.18 7.14
N THR A 409 8.66 -33.21 7.69
CA THR A 409 7.20 -33.18 7.77
C THR A 409 6.71 -31.93 7.08
N ALA A 410 5.73 -32.09 6.21
CA ALA A 410 5.05 -30.96 5.58
C ALA A 410 4.20 -30.20 6.61
N GLU A 411 4.06 -28.90 6.37
CA GLU A 411 3.12 -28.03 7.07
C GLU A 411 1.70 -28.26 6.53
N ILE A 412 1.56 -28.30 5.19
CA ILE A 412 0.31 -28.54 4.47
C ILE A 412 0.59 -29.52 3.31
N GLU A 413 -0.24 -30.54 3.15
CA GLU A 413 -0.12 -31.59 2.13
C GLU A 413 -1.31 -31.57 1.16
N GLY A 414 -1.15 -32.20 -0.01
CA GLY A 414 -2.24 -32.41 -0.96
C GLY A 414 -2.56 -31.19 -1.82
N LEU A 415 -1.57 -30.34 -2.04
CA LEU A 415 -1.64 -29.09 -2.80
C LEU A 415 -1.21 -29.33 -4.25
N ASN A 416 -1.62 -28.44 -5.16
CA ASN A 416 -1.22 -28.44 -6.58
C ASN A 416 -0.79 -27.04 -7.04
N PHE A 417 -0.08 -26.31 -6.18
CA PHE A 417 0.29 -24.93 -6.49
C PHE A 417 1.28 -24.86 -7.65
N TYR A 418 1.00 -23.93 -8.56
CA TYR A 418 1.89 -23.49 -9.61
C TYR A 418 2.81 -22.36 -9.10
N ASP A 419 2.25 -21.44 -8.32
CA ASP A 419 3.01 -20.44 -7.55
C ASP A 419 2.37 -20.24 -6.16
N MET A 420 3.12 -19.66 -5.22
CA MET A 420 2.64 -19.32 -3.88
C MET A 420 3.27 -18.05 -3.33
N ALA A 421 2.58 -17.42 -2.39
CA ALA A 421 3.05 -16.30 -1.60
C ALA A 421 2.67 -16.50 -0.13
N VAL A 422 3.45 -15.95 0.79
CA VAL A 422 3.15 -15.97 2.22
C VAL A 422 3.27 -14.57 2.78
N ILE A 423 2.25 -14.13 3.52
CA ILE A 423 2.26 -12.84 4.22
C ILE A 423 1.30 -12.91 5.41
N ASP A 424 1.68 -12.28 6.52
CA ASP A 424 0.85 -12.13 7.73
C ASP A 424 0.24 -13.44 8.24
N GLY A 425 1.03 -14.51 8.28
CA GLY A 425 0.59 -15.83 8.73
C GLY A 425 -0.45 -16.48 7.82
N LYS A 426 -0.57 -16.07 6.55
CA LYS A 426 -1.42 -16.73 5.56
C LYS A 426 -0.60 -17.22 4.38
N LEU A 427 -0.97 -18.39 3.88
CA LEU A 427 -0.43 -18.96 2.65
C LEU A 427 -1.45 -18.77 1.53
N TYR A 428 -0.99 -18.17 0.45
CA TYR A 428 -1.73 -17.97 -0.79
C TYR A 428 -1.10 -18.85 -1.85
N GLY A 429 -1.89 -19.69 -2.52
CA GLY A 429 -1.40 -20.55 -3.58
C GLY A 429 -2.32 -20.53 -4.77
N VAL A 430 -1.75 -20.52 -5.97
CA VAL A 430 -2.50 -20.57 -7.21
C VAL A 430 -2.38 -21.92 -7.89
N ASP A 431 -3.50 -22.51 -8.29
CA ASP A 431 -3.58 -23.79 -9.00
C ASP A 431 -4.03 -23.56 -10.45
N ALA A 432 -3.15 -23.89 -11.41
CA ALA A 432 -3.44 -23.83 -12.84
C ALA A 432 -4.30 -24.98 -13.36
N LYS A 433 -4.55 -25.99 -12.52
CA LYS A 433 -5.34 -27.20 -12.75
C LYS A 433 -4.84 -28.00 -13.94
N ASP A 434 -5.43 -27.76 -15.10
CA ASP A 434 -5.20 -28.50 -16.34
C ASP A 434 -4.63 -27.62 -17.46
N PHE A 435 -4.25 -26.37 -17.15
CA PHE A 435 -3.73 -25.38 -18.10
C PHE A 435 -4.72 -25.02 -19.22
N VAL A 436 -6.01 -25.34 -19.06
CA VAL A 436 -7.06 -25.09 -20.05
C VAL A 436 -8.26 -24.40 -19.39
N SER A 437 -8.68 -24.89 -18.24
CA SER A 437 -9.76 -24.34 -17.45
C SER A 437 -9.28 -23.20 -16.53
N ASN A 438 -10.22 -22.40 -16.05
CA ASN A 438 -9.97 -21.38 -15.05
C ASN A 438 -9.32 -21.99 -13.79
N GLY A 439 -8.24 -21.36 -13.32
CA GLY A 439 -7.50 -21.79 -12.14
C GLY A 439 -8.20 -21.46 -10.83
N SER A 440 -7.46 -21.51 -9.73
CA SER A 440 -7.94 -21.05 -8.43
C SER A 440 -6.84 -20.37 -7.61
N LEU A 441 -7.24 -19.36 -6.82
CA LEU A 441 -6.47 -18.83 -5.69
C LEU A 441 -7.01 -19.49 -4.41
N GLU A 442 -6.15 -20.20 -3.70
CA GLU A 442 -6.45 -20.81 -2.40
C GLU A 442 -5.73 -20.07 -1.28
N VAL A 443 -6.43 -19.84 -0.18
CA VAL A 443 -5.91 -19.09 0.98
C VAL A 443 -6.03 -19.96 2.23
N TYR A 444 -4.91 -20.19 2.90
CA TYR A 444 -4.81 -20.98 4.13
C TYR A 444 -4.36 -20.09 5.29
N ASP A 445 -4.93 -20.31 6.47
CA ASP A 445 -4.43 -19.75 7.73
C ASP A 445 -3.29 -20.63 8.24
N LEU A 446 -2.08 -20.10 8.44
CA LEU A 446 -0.93 -20.88 8.88
C LEU A 446 -0.89 -21.10 10.40
N SER A 447 -1.81 -20.50 11.17
CA SER A 447 -1.90 -20.76 12.62
C SER A 447 -2.52 -22.12 12.93
N ASP A 448 -3.40 -22.62 12.05
CA ASP A 448 -4.06 -23.92 12.19
C ASP A 448 -4.14 -24.73 10.88
N ASN A 449 -3.53 -24.23 9.80
CA ASN A 449 -3.43 -24.83 8.48
C ASN A 449 -4.79 -25.05 7.79
N THR A 450 -5.82 -24.29 8.17
CA THR A 450 -7.15 -24.42 7.57
C THR A 450 -7.27 -23.65 6.25
N LEU A 451 -7.95 -24.24 5.27
CA LEU A 451 -8.34 -23.55 4.03
C LEU A 451 -9.45 -22.54 4.36
N LEU A 452 -9.13 -21.26 4.26
CA LEU A 452 -10.07 -20.15 4.44
C LEU A 452 -10.96 -19.97 3.20
N ALA A 453 -10.37 -20.03 2.01
CA ALA A 453 -11.05 -19.76 0.76
C ALA A 453 -10.41 -20.45 -0.44
N SER A 454 -11.23 -20.79 -1.45
CA SER A 454 -10.79 -21.15 -2.79
C SER A 454 -11.63 -20.35 -3.79
N LYS A 455 -10.95 -19.50 -4.58
CA LYS A 455 -11.56 -18.52 -5.48
C LYS A 455 -11.20 -18.85 -6.91
N THR A 456 -12.20 -18.96 -7.78
CA THR A 456 -11.95 -19.21 -9.21
C THR A 456 -11.42 -17.95 -9.87
N VAL A 457 -10.18 -18.03 -10.35
CA VAL A 457 -9.52 -16.96 -11.11
C VAL A 457 -9.37 -17.37 -12.58
N SER A 458 -8.81 -16.52 -13.44
CA SER A 458 -8.60 -16.82 -14.86
C SER A 458 -7.67 -18.03 -15.10
N ILE A 459 -7.48 -18.41 -16.35
CA ILE A 459 -6.65 -19.54 -16.78
C ILE A 459 -5.16 -19.34 -16.41
N ILE A 460 -4.45 -20.41 -16.02
CA ILE A 460 -3.01 -20.41 -15.71
C ILE A 460 -2.58 -19.22 -14.82
N PRO A 461 -3.13 -19.07 -13.60
CA PRO A 461 -2.61 -18.13 -12.62
C PRO A 461 -1.17 -18.51 -12.27
N GLY A 462 -0.25 -17.54 -12.30
CA GLY A 462 1.19 -17.76 -12.15
C GLY A 462 1.94 -16.73 -11.31
N GLY A 463 1.23 -15.83 -10.63
CA GLY A 463 1.82 -14.90 -9.67
C GLY A 463 0.75 -14.27 -8.79
N ILE A 464 1.14 -13.94 -7.55
CA ILE A 464 0.26 -13.39 -6.50
C ILE A 464 0.90 -12.10 -5.98
N TYR A 465 0.16 -10.98 -6.00
CA TYR A 465 0.67 -9.67 -5.63
C TYR A 465 -0.32 -8.94 -4.72
N PHE A 466 0.15 -8.46 -3.57
CA PHE A 466 -0.68 -7.77 -2.58
C PHE A 466 -0.75 -6.28 -2.89
N ASN A 467 -1.94 -5.80 -3.25
CA ASN A 467 -2.18 -4.43 -3.69
C ASN A 467 -2.53 -3.50 -2.53
N GLU A 468 -1.70 -3.48 -1.50
CA GLU A 468 -1.89 -2.66 -0.30
C GLU A 468 -1.63 -1.17 -0.60
N THR A 469 -2.33 -0.25 0.05
CA THR A 469 -1.88 1.14 0.05
C THR A 469 -0.46 1.26 0.59
N ALA A 470 0.26 2.31 0.18
CA ALA A 470 1.59 2.60 0.68
C ALA A 470 1.54 3.06 2.16
N ALA A 471 1.11 2.19 3.07
CA ALA A 471 1.15 2.37 4.52
C ALA A 471 0.95 1.02 5.24
N ARG A 472 2.04 0.28 5.45
CA ARG A 472 2.19 -0.60 6.61
C ARG A 472 3.51 -0.35 7.32
#